data_AF-A0A8T3BI92-F1
#
_entry.id   AF-A0A8T3BI92-F1
#
_cell.length_a   1.000
_cell.length_b   1.000
_cell.length_c   1.000
_cell.angle_alpha   90.00
_cell.angle_beta   90.00
_cell.angle_gamma   90.00
#
_symmetry.space_group_name_H-M   'P 1'
#
loop_
_entity.id
_entity.type
_entity.pdbx_description
1 polymer ?
#
loop_
_entity_poly.entity_id
_entity_poly.type
_entity_poly.pdbx_seq_one_letter_code
_entity_poly.pdbx_strand_id
1 'polypeptide(L)' 'MTNNPAKFIGLKGYGLAVIGRIPVITPITKENQRYLETKRIKMGHVYGSYLPGSIPGFSEPGIEKSDFSNE' A
#
# COMPACT_ATOMS: atom_id res chain seq x y z
N MET A 1 -10.61 -1.77 1.67
CA MET A 1 -9.21 -1.28 1.64
C MET A 1 -8.79 -0.87 3.05
N THR A 2 -7.66 -1.32 3.59
CA THR A 2 -7.22 -0.94 4.95
C THR A 2 -5.73 -1.21 5.21
N ASN A 3 -5.08 -0.29 5.92
CA ASN A 3 -3.73 -0.46 6.47
C ASN A 3 -3.73 -1.03 7.90
N ASN A 4 -4.89 -1.02 8.58
CA ASN A 4 -5.05 -1.53 9.94
C ASN A 4 -5.48 -3.01 9.92
N PRO A 5 -4.65 -3.96 10.43
CA PRO A 5 -5.00 -5.38 10.53
C PRO A 5 -6.19 -5.66 11.46
N ALA A 6 -6.36 -4.87 12.53
CA ALA A 6 -7.46 -5.08 13.47
C ALA A 6 -8.84 -4.89 12.81
N LYS A 7 -8.94 -3.98 11.82
CA LYS A 7 -10.18 -3.82 11.03
C LYS A 7 -10.54 -5.08 10.25
N PHE A 8 -9.53 -5.78 9.71
CA PHE A 8 -9.76 -7.02 8.97
C PHE A 8 -10.31 -8.12 9.89
N ILE A 9 -9.73 -8.28 11.08
CA ILE A 9 -10.20 -9.24 12.08
C ILE A 9 -11.61 -8.87 12.58
N GLY A 10 -11.84 -7.60 12.88
CA GLY A 10 -13.13 -7.10 13.34
C GLY A 10 -14.27 -7.40 12.35
N LEU A 11 -14.06 -7.13 11.05
CA LEU A 11 -15.07 -7.41 10.01
C LEU A 11 -15.43 -8.88 9.91
N LYS A 12 -14.47 -9.80 10.08
CA LYS A 12 -14.76 -11.25 10.15
C LYS A 12 -15.63 -11.60 11.36
N GLY A 13 -15.43 -10.94 12.49
CA GLY A 13 -16.26 -11.12 13.69
C GLY A 13 -17.72 -10.72 13.52
N TYR A 14 -18.03 -9.82 12.57
CA TYR A 14 -19.39 -9.43 12.20
C TYR A 14 -20.05 -10.38 11.18
N GLY A 15 -19.41 -11.51 10.83
CA GLY A 15 -19.94 -12.44 9.83
C GLY A 15 -19.82 -11.95 8.38
N LEU A 16 -19.07 -10.87 8.14
CA LEU A 16 -18.85 -10.35 6.79
C LEU A 16 -17.78 -11.16 6.07
N ALA A 17 -18.08 -11.57 4.84
CA ALA A 17 -17.12 -12.21 3.97
C ALA A 17 -16.07 -11.19 3.48
N VAL A 18 -14.83 -11.33 3.95
CA VAL A 18 -13.71 -10.50 3.49
C VAL A 18 -12.90 -11.26 2.45
N ILE A 19 -13.09 -10.91 1.18
CA ILE A 19 -12.47 -11.59 0.03
C ILE A 19 -10.98 -11.30 -0.17
N GLY A 20 -10.46 -10.26 0.48
CA GLY A 20 -9.07 -9.86 0.32
C GLY A 20 -8.76 -8.54 1.01
N ARG A 21 -7.49 -8.15 0.96
CA ARG A 21 -7.00 -6.89 1.53
C ARG A 21 -6.24 -6.10 0.47
N ILE A 22 -6.72 -4.89 0.21
CA ILE A 22 -6.02 -3.89 -0.62
C ILE A 22 -5.46 -2.82 0.34
N PRO A 23 -4.12 -2.58 0.35
CA PRO A 23 -3.51 -1.52 1.15
C PRO A 23 -3.94 -0.15 0.65
N VAL A 24 -4.03 0.82 1.57
CA VAL A 24 -4.24 2.22 1.22
C VAL A 24 -2.87 2.85 0.98
N ILE A 25 -2.63 3.30 -0.25
CA ILE A 25 -1.37 3.93 -0.63
C ILE A 25 -1.37 5.37 -0.12
N THR A 26 -0.31 5.74 0.59
CA THR A 26 -0.12 7.10 1.10
C THR A 26 1.38 7.38 1.07
N PRO A 27 1.83 8.47 0.44
CA PRO A 27 3.24 8.81 0.42
C PRO A 27 3.71 9.14 1.84
N ILE A 28 4.94 8.73 2.16
CA ILE A 28 5.59 9.15 3.40
C ILE A 28 6.15 10.54 3.16
N THR A 29 5.72 11.50 3.96
CA THR A 29 6.22 12.87 3.99
C THR A 29 6.86 13.15 5.34
N LYS A 30 7.65 14.22 5.44
CA LYS A 30 8.31 14.62 6.70
C LYS A 30 7.30 14.86 7.83
N GLU A 31 6.13 15.37 7.47
CA GLU A 31 5.04 15.72 8.40
C GLU A 31 4.32 14.47 8.91
N ASN A 32 4.17 13.44 8.08
CA ASN A 32 3.39 12.24 8.42
C ASN A 32 4.24 11.04 8.88
N GLN A 33 5.57 11.09 8.72
CA GLN A 33 6.48 9.99 9.02
C GLN A 33 6.31 9.45 10.44
N ARG A 34 6.39 10.33 11.45
CA ARG A 34 6.27 9.96 12.87
C ARG A 34 4.93 9.32 13.18
N TYR A 35 3.85 9.82 12.56
CA TYR A 35 2.51 9.26 12.73
C TYR A 35 2.43 7.85 12.15
N LEU A 36 2.89 7.66 10.91
CA LEU A 36 2.84 6.37 10.21
C LEU A 36 3.71 5.33 10.92
N GLU A 37 4.88 5.70 11.41
CA GLU A 37 5.77 4.85 12.20
C GLU A 37 5.12 4.46 13.53
N THR A 38 4.52 5.41 14.25
CA THR A 38 3.79 5.12 15.49
C THR A 38 2.68 4.09 15.25
N LYS A 39 1.92 4.25 14.16
CA LYS A 39 0.87 3.32 13.76
C LYS A 39 1.41 1.95 13.37
N ARG A 40 2.58 1.88 12.72
CA ARG A 40 3.26 0.62 12.40
C ARG A 40 3.70 -0.11 13.67
N ILE A 41 4.48 0.56 14.53
CA ILE A 41 5.09 -0.05 15.71
C ILE A 41 4.01 -0.43 16.73
N LYS A 42 3.07 0.46 17.02
CA LYS A 42 2.09 0.24 18.09
C LYS A 42 0.86 -0.55 17.66
N MET A 43 0.46 -0.51 16.39
CA MET A 43 -0.81 -1.09 15.92
C MET A 43 -0.63 -2.09 14.78
N GLY A 44 0.62 -2.40 14.41
CA GLY A 44 0.92 -3.35 13.35
C GLY A 44 0.44 -2.89 11.97
N HIS A 45 0.29 -1.58 11.74
CA HIS A 45 -0.12 -1.10 10.42
C HIS A 45 0.84 -1.57 9.32
N VAL A 46 0.26 -2.02 8.21
CA VAL A 46 1.00 -2.46 7.02
C VAL A 46 0.73 -1.46 5.91
N TYR A 47 1.79 -0.86 5.38
CA TYR A 47 1.76 0.08 4.27
C TYR A 47 2.34 -0.59 3.02
N GLY A 48 1.73 -0.37 1.86
CA GLY A 48 2.11 -1.03 0.60
C GLY A 48 3.37 -0.46 -0.07
N SER A 49 4.13 0.41 0.59
CA SER A 49 5.21 1.20 -0.03
C SER A 49 6.60 0.55 0.01
N TYR A 50 6.69 -0.78 0.09
CA TYR A 50 7.92 -1.50 -0.30
C TYR A 50 7.83 -1.99 -1.75
N LEU A 51 7.11 -1.27 -2.61
CA LEU A 51 7.20 -1.53 -4.04
C LEU A 51 8.66 -1.32 -4.46
N PRO A 52 9.30 -2.32 -5.09
CA PRO A 52 10.56 -2.10 -5.79
C PRO A 52 10.29 -1.07 -6.88
N GLY A 53 10.79 0.15 -6.71
CA GLY A 53 10.51 1.27 -7.61
C GLY A 53 10.56 2.65 -6.94
N SER A 54 10.34 2.76 -5.63
CA SER A 54 10.54 4.02 -4.90
C SER A 54 11.96 4.11 -4.34
N ILE A 55 12.97 4.11 -5.22
CA ILE A 55 14.33 4.53 -4.86
C ILE A 55 14.40 6.05 -5.04
N PRO A 56 14.72 6.85 -4.01
CA PRO A 56 15.03 8.27 -4.21
C PRO A 56 16.34 8.34 -5.00
N GLY A 57 16.22 8.48 -6.33
CA GLY A 57 17.35 8.47 -7.27
C GLY A 57 17.15 7.66 -8.55
N PHE A 58 16.04 6.94 -8.72
CA PHE A 58 15.69 6.31 -10.01
C PHE A 58 14.49 7.03 -10.63
N SER A 59 14.75 7.84 -11.66
CA SER A 59 13.73 8.20 -12.65
C SER A 59 13.37 6.95 -13.44
N GLU A 60 12.09 6.59 -13.53
CA GLU A 60 11.62 5.60 -14.52
C GLU A 60 11.97 6.13 -15.93
N PRO A 61 12.77 5.40 -16.74
CA PRO A 61 12.82 5.64 -18.16
C PRO A 61 11.77 4.75 -18.84
N GLY A 62 10.89 5.38 -19.62
CA GLY A 62 10.19 4.70 -20.70
C GLY A 62 8.85 4.05 -20.34
N ILE A 63 7.79 4.87 -20.36
CA ILE A 63 6.52 4.39 -20.89
C ILE A 63 6.73 4.20 -22.40
N GLU A 64 7.05 2.98 -22.84
CA GLU A 64 6.79 2.59 -24.23
C GLU A 64 5.39 1.98 -24.29
N LYS A 65 4.44 2.77 -24.78
CA LYS A 65 3.31 2.19 -25.51
C LYS A 65 3.88 1.73 -26.86
N SER A 66 4.24 0.47 -26.99
CA SER A 66 4.51 -0.15 -28.29
C SER A 66 3.36 -1.10 -28.64
N ASP A 67 2.48 -0.55 -29.46
CA ASP A 67 1.83 -1.17 -30.62
C ASP A 67 1.26 -2.58 -30.48
N PHE A 68 -0.06 -2.61 -30.27
CA PHE A 68 -0.92 -3.63 -30.88
C PHE A 68 -0.81 -3.50 -32.42
N SER A 69 0.01 -4.34 -33.04
CA SER A 69 -0.11 -4.69 -34.46
C SER A 69 0.47 -6.07 -34.75
N ASN A 70 -0.45 -6.98 -35.10
CA ASN A 70 -0.36 -8.19 -35.94
C ASN A 70 0.69 -9.27 -35.61
N GLU A 71 0.20 -10.44 -35.21
CA GLU A 71 -0.08 -11.53 -36.18
C GLU A 71 -1.35 -12.29 -35.78
#